data_AF-A0A4U2F890-F1
#
_entry.id   AF-A0A4U2F890-F1
#
_cell.length_a   1.000
_cell.length_b   1.000
_cell.length_c   1.000
_cell.angle_alpha   90.00
_cell.angle_beta   90.00
_cell.angle_gamma   90.00
#
_symmetry.space_group_name_H-M   'P 1'
#
loop_
_entity.id
_entity.type
_entity.pdbx_description
1 polymer ?
#
loop_
_entity_poly.entity_id
_entity_poly.type
_entity_poly.pdbx_seq_one_letter_code
_entity_poly.pdbx_strand_id
1 'polypeptide(L)'
;MDLMKKALIALLVLLILGGGGGAAYYFLVMNKDPIPQEKTEEPALEATEQSESDLVPIMDLQPEPEQTEFYVLERKLEVVEQPEIDGLITDYLYKGEKVVVLEKQGEWARISDYIVLKEGGPQTAEWVSMSGLSNDEVIISEKESKEILDSYLVKSDDLKIHQEKFRNSVAKLISEGECAPSDFEELGGWVKSVKYSNRDVYFIYCGGLSLENKIYLDVNTNEIFTK
;
A
#
# COMPACT_ATOMS: atom_id res chain seq x y z
N MET A 1 42.25 35.21 -40.02
CA MET A 1 41.64 34.64 -38.80
C MET A 1 40.13 34.83 -38.91
N ASP A 2 39.44 33.74 -39.17
CA ASP A 2 38.14 33.66 -39.84
C ASP A 2 36.98 34.33 -39.06
N LEU A 3 36.02 34.89 -39.78
CA LEU A 3 34.89 35.66 -39.22
C LEU A 3 34.03 34.79 -38.27
N MET A 4 33.93 33.49 -38.56
CA MET A 4 33.26 32.49 -37.71
C MET A 4 33.95 32.27 -36.36
N LYS A 5 35.30 32.36 -36.28
CA LYS A 5 36.02 32.19 -35.00
C LYS A 5 35.79 33.36 -34.04
N LYS A 6 35.59 34.57 -34.56
CA LYS A 6 35.32 35.76 -33.73
C LYS A 6 33.91 35.73 -33.12
N ALA A 7 32.92 35.22 -33.86
CA ALA A 7 31.55 35.06 -33.37
C ALA A 7 31.46 34.00 -32.26
N LEU A 8 32.17 32.88 -32.42
CA LEU A 8 32.24 31.82 -31.40
C LEU A 8 32.90 32.29 -30.10
N ILE A 9 33.98 33.07 -30.18
CA ILE A 9 34.66 33.60 -28.99
C ILE A 9 33.79 34.65 -28.28
N ALA A 10 33.07 35.50 -29.01
CA ALA A 10 32.16 36.48 -28.41
C ALA A 10 30.99 35.83 -27.67
N LEU A 11 30.44 34.74 -28.19
CA LEU A 11 29.35 33.99 -27.56
C LEU A 11 29.81 33.28 -26.28
N LEU A 12 31.05 32.79 -26.26
CA LEU A 12 31.65 32.11 -25.11
C LEU A 12 31.96 33.09 -23.95
N VAL A 13 32.35 34.32 -24.27
CA VAL A 13 32.57 35.38 -23.26
C VAL A 13 31.25 35.84 -22.62
N LEU A 14 30.16 35.90 -23.39
CA LEU A 14 28.83 36.25 -22.87
C LEU A 14 28.27 35.19 -21.90
N LEU A 15 28.52 33.90 -22.17
CA LEU A 15 28.08 32.81 -21.29
C LEU A 15 28.82 32.79 -19.94
N ILE A 16 30.12 33.14 -19.93
CA ILE A 16 30.92 33.18 -18.69
C ILE A 16 30.51 34.37 -17.80
N LEU A 17 30.12 35.50 -18.39
CA LEU A 17 29.66 36.69 -17.63
C LEU A 17 28.22 36.56 -17.13
N GLY A 18 27.35 35.81 -17.81
CA GLY A 18 25.97 35.55 -17.38
C GLY A 18 25.82 34.50 -16.28
N GLY A 19 26.77 33.57 -16.15
CA GLY A 19 26.70 32.45 -15.18
C GLY A 19 27.15 32.78 -13.75
N GLY A 20 27.85 33.90 -13.54
CA GLY A 20 28.46 34.23 -12.23
C GLY A 20 27.50 34.88 -11.22
N GLY A 21 26.41 35.51 -11.66
CA GLY A 21 25.51 36.27 -10.78
C GLY A 21 24.52 35.42 -9.97
N GLY A 22 24.10 34.27 -10.50
CA GLY A 22 23.07 33.43 -9.87
C GLY A 22 23.55 32.64 -8.67
N ALA A 23 24.80 32.15 -8.70
CA ALA A 23 25.36 31.35 -7.61
C ALA A 23 25.65 32.18 -6.35
N ALA A 24 26.07 33.44 -6.51
CA ALA A 24 26.33 34.34 -5.38
C ALA A 24 25.05 34.74 -4.63
N TYR A 25 23.92 34.90 -5.35
CA TYR A 25 22.62 35.21 -4.75
C TYR A 25 22.09 34.03 -3.92
N TYR A 26 22.28 32.80 -4.40
CA TYR A 26 21.82 31.60 -3.70
C TYR A 26 22.59 31.37 -2.38
N PHE A 27 23.89 31.69 -2.36
CA PHE A 27 24.74 31.49 -1.18
C PHE A 27 24.50 32.54 -0.06
N LEU A 28 24.10 33.76 -0.41
CA LEU A 28 23.83 34.83 0.56
C LEU A 28 22.45 34.74 1.23
N VAL A 29 21.48 34.05 0.62
CA VAL A 29 20.09 33.97 1.11
C VAL A 29 19.85 32.76 2.03
N MET A 30 20.60 31.67 1.88
CA MET A 30 20.33 30.40 2.60
C MET A 30 21.17 30.16 3.85
N ASN A 31 22.30 30.87 4.06
CA ASN A 31 23.08 30.75 5.30
C ASN A 31 22.75 31.90 6.27
N LYS A 32 21.62 31.77 6.97
CA LYS A 32 21.42 32.45 8.26
C LYS A 32 21.40 31.38 9.35
N ASP A 33 22.56 31.18 9.97
CA ASP A 33 22.67 30.36 11.17
C ASP A 33 21.79 30.96 12.29
N PRO A 34 21.05 30.16 13.06
CA PRO A 34 20.35 30.63 14.24
C PRO A 34 21.36 31.01 15.34
N ILE A 35 21.21 32.24 15.83
CA ILE A 35 21.97 32.86 16.91
C ILE A 35 21.83 32.01 18.20
N PRO A 36 22.92 31.58 18.85
CA PRO A 36 22.85 30.90 20.14
C PRO A 36 22.38 31.87 21.24
N GLN A 37 21.29 31.55 21.92
CA GLN A 37 20.84 32.33 23.07
C GLN A 37 21.77 32.12 24.28
N GLU A 38 22.15 33.26 24.84
CA GLU A 38 23.04 33.46 25.98
C GLU A 38 22.43 32.90 27.28
N LYS A 39 23.18 32.01 27.92
CA LYS A 39 22.91 31.48 29.26
C LYS A 39 23.10 32.61 30.27
N THR A 40 22.04 33.01 30.98
CA THR A 40 22.15 33.88 32.16
C THR A 40 21.61 33.15 33.39
N GLU A 41 22.44 33.17 34.43
CA GLU A 41 22.30 32.54 35.74
C GLU A 41 21.09 33.01 36.56
N GLU A 42 20.62 32.09 37.40
CA GLU A 42 19.81 32.31 38.61
C GLU A 42 20.31 33.48 39.46
N PRO A 43 19.39 34.06 40.26
CA PRO A 43 19.64 34.05 41.69
C PRO A 43 18.48 33.46 42.49
N ALA A 44 18.88 32.74 43.52
CA ALA A 44 18.05 31.95 44.41
C ALA A 44 17.33 32.76 45.49
N LEU A 45 16.25 32.14 45.98
CA LEU A 45 15.60 32.25 47.30
C LEU A 45 14.69 33.47 47.56
N GLU A 46 13.39 33.20 47.65
CA GLU A 46 12.71 33.21 48.95
C GLU A 46 11.43 32.38 48.88
N ALA A 47 11.29 31.44 49.83
CA ALA A 47 10.10 30.65 50.03
C ALA A 47 9.04 31.47 50.74
N THR A 48 7.89 31.66 50.11
CA THR A 48 6.64 32.01 50.78
C THR A 48 5.58 31.01 50.37
N GLU A 49 5.19 30.17 51.33
CA GLU A 49 4.05 29.28 51.24
C GLU A 49 2.79 30.11 50.94
N GLN A 50 2.16 29.82 49.80
CA GLN A 50 0.80 30.27 49.53
C GLN A 50 0.01 29.17 48.84
N SER A 51 -0.84 28.53 49.67
CA SER A 51 -2.16 27.99 49.31
C SER A 51 -2.21 26.93 48.21
N GLU A 52 -2.02 25.66 48.61
CA GLU A 52 -2.65 24.51 47.96
C GLU A 52 -4.18 24.60 48.08
N SER A 53 -4.80 25.41 47.23
CA SER A 53 -6.26 25.45 47.09
C SER A 53 -6.53 26.12 45.75
N ASP A 54 -6.94 25.32 44.77
CA ASP A 54 -7.45 25.71 43.44
C ASP A 54 -6.53 25.45 42.23
N LEU A 55 -5.76 24.36 42.25
CA LEU A 55 -5.38 23.69 41.00
C LEU A 55 -6.20 22.42 40.86
N VAL A 56 -7.34 22.52 40.18
CA VAL A 56 -7.90 21.34 39.50
C VAL A 56 -6.78 20.88 38.56
N PRO A 57 -6.30 19.63 38.64
CA PRO A 57 -5.35 19.14 37.67
C PRO A 57 -6.02 19.29 36.30
N ILE A 58 -5.47 20.15 35.45
CA ILE A 58 -5.67 20.00 34.02
C ILE A 58 -4.97 18.69 33.72
N MET A 59 -5.70 17.58 33.87
CA MET A 59 -5.38 16.36 33.16
C MET A 59 -5.29 16.80 31.71
N ASP A 60 -4.07 16.97 31.22
CA ASP A 60 -3.80 16.90 29.80
C ASP A 60 -4.36 15.54 29.37
N LEU A 61 -5.61 15.57 28.91
CA LEU A 61 -6.19 14.51 28.11
C LEU A 61 -5.36 14.55 26.83
N GLN A 62 -4.19 13.91 26.83
CA GLN A 62 -3.57 13.52 25.59
C GLN A 62 -4.66 12.80 24.80
N PRO A 63 -5.00 13.28 23.58
CA PRO A 63 -5.98 12.59 22.78
C PRO A 63 -5.53 11.14 22.66
N GLU A 64 -6.43 10.23 23.03
CA GLU A 64 -6.23 8.80 22.83
C GLU A 64 -5.76 8.60 21.39
N PRO A 65 -4.66 7.86 21.15
CA PRO A 65 -4.11 7.74 19.81
C PRO A 65 -5.22 7.28 18.87
N GLU A 66 -5.50 8.08 17.84
CA GLU A 66 -6.55 7.74 16.90
C GLU A 66 -6.23 6.37 16.31
N GLN A 67 -7.17 5.42 16.45
CA GLN A 67 -7.02 4.11 15.88
C GLN A 67 -6.84 4.24 14.37
N THR A 68 -5.66 3.84 13.89
CA THR A 68 -5.26 3.84 12.47
C THR A 68 -5.23 2.45 11.88
N GLU A 69 -5.19 1.40 12.71
CA GLU A 69 -5.17 0.01 12.25
C GLU A 69 -6.58 -0.60 12.29
N PHE A 70 -6.99 -1.15 11.15
CA PHE A 70 -8.29 -1.76 10.92
C PHE A 70 -8.11 -3.11 10.24
N TYR A 71 -9.20 -3.89 10.21
CA TYR A 71 -9.27 -5.16 9.51
C TYR A 71 -10.44 -5.15 8.53
N VAL A 72 -10.26 -5.78 7.37
CA VAL A 72 -11.33 -5.90 6.37
C VAL A 72 -12.40 -6.85 6.90
N LEU A 73 -13.62 -6.35 7.07
CA LEU A 73 -14.77 -7.11 7.57
C LEU A 73 -15.46 -7.90 6.46
N GLU A 74 -15.52 -7.32 5.26
CA GLU A 74 -16.19 -7.90 4.11
C GLU A 74 -15.36 -9.00 3.44
N ARG A 75 -16.03 -9.91 2.72
CA ARG A 75 -15.34 -10.98 1.98
C ARG A 75 -14.32 -10.42 0.98
N LYS A 76 -14.74 -9.36 0.30
CA LYS A 76 -14.03 -8.67 -0.76
C LYS A 76 -14.49 -7.21 -0.71
N LEU A 77 -13.58 -6.32 -0.39
CA LEU A 77 -13.80 -4.89 -0.24
C LEU A 77 -13.18 -4.17 -1.44
N GLU A 78 -13.97 -3.34 -2.10
CA GLU A 78 -13.52 -2.53 -3.24
C GLU A 78 -12.60 -1.41 -2.77
N VAL A 79 -11.45 -1.29 -3.43
CA VAL A 79 -10.54 -0.14 -3.32
C VAL A 79 -10.80 0.76 -4.51
N VAL A 80 -11.11 2.02 -4.26
CA VAL A 80 -11.47 3.00 -5.29
C VAL A 80 -10.48 4.16 -5.34
N GLU A 81 -10.33 4.76 -6.52
CA GLU A 81 -9.40 5.88 -6.77
C GLU A 81 -9.84 7.19 -6.08
N GLN A 82 -11.13 7.33 -5.79
CA GLN A 82 -11.73 8.52 -5.17
C GLN A 82 -12.85 8.08 -4.20
N PRO A 83 -13.10 8.83 -3.11
CA PRO A 83 -14.09 8.50 -2.07
C PRO A 83 -15.53 8.76 -2.55
N GLU A 84 -15.94 8.04 -3.59
CA GLU A 84 -17.21 8.18 -4.30
C GLU A 84 -17.84 6.79 -4.52
N ILE A 85 -19.18 6.72 -4.45
CA ILE A 85 -19.92 5.44 -4.49
C ILE A 85 -19.74 4.72 -5.83
N ASP A 86 -19.57 5.46 -6.92
CA ASP A 86 -19.33 4.98 -8.27
C ASP A 86 -17.89 5.25 -8.75
N GLY A 87 -16.96 5.41 -7.79
CA GLY A 87 -15.54 5.58 -8.06
C GLY A 87 -14.93 4.43 -8.85
N LEU A 88 -13.85 4.73 -9.58
CA LEU A 88 -13.10 3.71 -10.32
C LEU A 88 -12.46 2.73 -9.33
N ILE A 89 -12.84 1.46 -9.42
CA ILE A 89 -12.21 0.38 -8.64
C ILE A 89 -10.81 0.14 -9.18
N THR A 90 -9.80 0.30 -8.32
CA THR A 90 -8.38 0.11 -8.63
C THR A 90 -7.85 -1.20 -8.11
N ASP A 91 -8.38 -1.70 -7.00
CA ASP A 91 -7.95 -2.95 -6.37
C ASP A 91 -9.05 -3.53 -5.47
N TYR A 92 -8.74 -4.64 -4.79
CA TYR A 92 -9.59 -5.27 -3.79
C TYR A 92 -8.79 -5.72 -2.58
N LEU A 93 -9.38 -5.54 -1.40
CA LEU A 93 -8.88 -6.14 -0.15
C LEU A 93 -9.78 -7.31 0.26
N TYR A 94 -9.21 -8.31 0.92
CA TYR A 94 -9.94 -9.50 1.33
C TYR A 94 -10.12 -9.58 2.84
N LYS A 95 -11.14 -10.32 3.26
CA LYS A 95 -11.53 -10.45 4.67
C LYS A 95 -10.36 -10.80 5.57
N GLY A 96 -10.24 -10.08 6.68
CA GLY A 96 -9.19 -10.27 7.68
C GLY A 96 -7.87 -9.61 7.34
N GLU A 97 -7.70 -9.04 6.14
CA GLU A 97 -6.53 -8.23 5.84
C GLU A 97 -6.45 -7.02 6.77
N LYS A 98 -5.23 -6.71 7.20
CA LYS A 98 -4.93 -5.55 8.02
C LYS A 98 -4.72 -4.34 7.13
N VAL A 99 -5.37 -3.23 7.47
CA VAL A 99 -5.36 -1.98 6.72
C VAL A 99 -4.93 -0.85 7.63
N VAL A 100 -4.06 0.03 7.13
CA VAL A 100 -3.67 1.25 7.83
C VAL A 100 -4.43 2.41 7.21
N VAL A 101 -5.33 3.02 7.99
CA VAL A 101 -6.09 4.21 7.60
C VAL A 101 -5.26 5.44 7.89
N LEU A 102 -4.98 6.20 6.83
CA LEU A 102 -4.20 7.43 6.85
C LEU A 102 -5.06 8.67 7.04
N GLU A 103 -6.33 8.60 6.64
CA GLU A 103 -7.29 9.70 6.70
C GLU A 103 -8.72 9.16 6.65
N LYS A 104 -9.65 9.83 7.35
CA LYS A 104 -11.09 9.55 7.30
C LYS A 104 -11.81 10.74 6.70
N GLN A 105 -12.61 10.51 5.66
CA GLN A 105 -13.41 11.53 4.98
C GLN A 105 -14.84 11.04 4.80
N GLY A 106 -15.74 11.47 5.70
CA GLY A 106 -17.12 10.98 5.72
C GLY A 106 -17.16 9.46 5.96
N GLU A 107 -17.76 8.73 5.03
CA GLU A 107 -17.88 7.26 5.07
C GLU A 107 -16.67 6.54 4.45
N TRP A 108 -15.62 7.27 4.09
CA TRP A 108 -14.44 6.72 3.38
C TRP A 108 -13.17 6.81 4.22
N ALA A 109 -12.30 5.82 4.03
CA ALA A 109 -10.97 5.75 4.63
C ALA A 109 -9.92 5.74 3.52
N ARG A 110 -8.93 6.64 3.58
CA ARG A 110 -7.76 6.62 2.68
C ARG A 110 -6.71 5.68 3.23
N ILE A 111 -6.15 4.83 2.37
CA ILE A 111 -5.22 3.76 2.76
C ILE A 111 -3.85 3.84 2.06
N SER A 112 -3.71 4.72 1.06
CA SER A 112 -2.43 5.01 0.39
C SER A 112 -2.09 6.49 0.45
N ASP A 113 -0.82 6.83 0.20
CA ASP A 113 -0.44 8.21 -0.08
C ASP A 113 -1.15 8.77 -1.32
N TYR A 114 -1.26 10.10 -1.38
CA TYR A 114 -1.70 10.77 -2.60
C TYR A 114 -0.61 10.69 -3.67
N ILE A 115 -1.00 10.25 -4.85
CA ILE A 115 -0.14 10.16 -6.04
C ILE A 115 -0.72 10.97 -7.19
N VAL A 116 0.14 11.33 -8.14
CA VAL A 116 -0.28 12.00 -9.39
C VAL A 116 0.17 11.10 -10.55
N LEU A 117 -0.78 10.50 -11.25
CA LEU A 117 -0.49 9.51 -12.28
C LEU A 117 0.19 10.09 -13.53
N LYS A 118 -0.06 11.38 -13.84
CA LYS A 118 0.48 12.09 -15.01
C LYS A 118 0.76 13.54 -14.66
N GLU A 119 1.81 14.12 -15.23
CA GLU A 119 2.17 15.53 -15.00
C GLU A 119 0.97 16.47 -15.25
N GLY A 120 0.61 17.29 -14.26
CA GLY A 120 -0.55 18.16 -14.29
C GLY A 120 -1.91 17.47 -14.10
N GLY A 121 -1.94 16.16 -13.84
CA GLY A 121 -3.14 15.39 -13.52
C GLY A 121 -3.63 15.61 -12.07
N PRO A 122 -4.85 15.13 -11.74
CA PRO A 122 -5.37 15.19 -10.38
C PRO A 122 -4.54 14.32 -9.43
N GLN A 123 -4.56 14.68 -8.15
CA GLN A 123 -4.10 13.79 -7.09
C GLN A 123 -5.15 12.71 -6.85
N THR A 124 -4.70 11.46 -6.76
CA THR A 124 -5.53 10.29 -6.47
C THR A 124 -4.91 9.51 -5.32
N ALA A 125 -5.71 8.67 -4.66
CA ALA A 125 -5.27 7.76 -3.62
C ALA A 125 -6.20 6.54 -3.60
N GLU A 126 -5.86 5.55 -2.80
CA GLU A 126 -6.70 4.39 -2.58
C GLU A 126 -7.62 4.65 -1.39
N TRP A 127 -8.91 4.46 -1.63
CA TRP A 127 -9.97 4.66 -0.65
C TRP A 127 -10.82 3.40 -0.51
N VAL A 128 -11.32 3.16 0.70
CA VAL A 128 -12.23 2.07 1.01
C VAL A 128 -13.40 2.57 1.84
N SER A 129 -14.55 1.89 1.76
CA SER A 129 -15.69 2.20 2.62
C SER A 129 -15.38 1.85 4.07
N MET A 130 -15.61 2.80 4.99
CA MET A 130 -15.48 2.59 6.43
C MET A 130 -16.43 1.49 6.93
N SER A 131 -17.58 1.28 6.28
CA SER A 131 -18.52 0.21 6.65
C SER A 131 -17.95 -1.20 6.43
N GLY A 132 -16.95 -1.32 5.54
CA GLY A 132 -16.27 -2.56 5.23
C GLY A 132 -15.10 -2.87 6.16
N LEU A 133 -14.83 -2.02 7.15
CA LEU A 133 -13.72 -2.15 8.08
C LEU A 133 -14.20 -2.47 9.50
N SER A 134 -13.34 -3.13 10.26
CA SER A 134 -13.50 -3.48 11.67
C SER A 134 -12.33 -2.94 12.48
N ASN A 135 -12.62 -2.40 13.66
CA ASN A 135 -11.60 -2.02 14.65
C ASN A 135 -10.94 -3.25 15.28
N ASP A 136 -11.69 -4.34 15.38
CA ASP A 136 -11.24 -5.59 15.97
C ASP A 136 -10.79 -6.57 14.88
N GLU A 137 -9.83 -7.42 15.23
CA GLU A 137 -9.36 -8.50 14.35
C GLU A 137 -10.52 -9.41 13.94
N VAL A 138 -10.59 -9.72 12.64
CA VAL A 138 -11.68 -10.51 12.07
C VAL A 138 -11.35 -12.00 12.16
N ILE A 139 -12.02 -12.70 13.07
CA ILE A 139 -11.85 -14.16 13.24
C ILE A 139 -12.65 -14.91 12.18
N ILE A 140 -11.95 -15.53 11.22
CA ILE A 140 -12.56 -16.35 10.17
C ILE A 140 -12.66 -17.80 10.67
N SER A 141 -13.88 -18.32 10.77
CA SER A 141 -14.09 -19.72 11.17
C SER A 141 -13.56 -20.71 10.12
N GLU A 142 -13.21 -21.93 10.52
CA GLU A 142 -12.78 -22.97 9.56
C GLU A 142 -13.82 -23.23 8.45
N LYS A 143 -15.10 -23.20 8.81
CA LYS A 143 -16.20 -23.39 7.85
C LYS A 143 -16.24 -22.25 6.84
N GLU A 144 -16.20 -21.01 7.32
CA GLU A 144 -16.20 -19.83 6.46
C GLU A 144 -14.95 -19.79 5.58
N SER A 145 -13.77 -20.09 6.12
CA SER A 145 -12.52 -20.20 5.37
C SER A 145 -12.66 -21.20 4.21
N LYS A 146 -13.25 -22.39 4.46
CA LYS A 146 -13.53 -23.37 3.41
C LYS A 146 -14.50 -22.85 2.35
N GLU A 147 -15.56 -22.16 2.75
CA GLU A 147 -16.53 -21.53 1.83
C GLU A 147 -15.90 -20.39 1.02
N ILE A 148 -14.92 -19.66 1.58
CA ILE A 148 -14.12 -18.66 0.89
C ILE A 148 -13.29 -19.34 -0.19
N LEU A 149 -12.47 -20.31 0.20
CA LEU A 149 -11.58 -21.00 -0.71
C LEU A 149 -12.33 -21.76 -1.82
N ASP A 150 -13.48 -22.37 -1.51
CA ASP A 150 -14.28 -23.08 -2.50
C ASP A 150 -14.89 -22.15 -3.57
N SER A 151 -15.15 -20.87 -3.28
CA SER A 151 -15.65 -19.97 -4.33
C SER A 151 -14.62 -19.68 -5.40
N TYR A 152 -13.34 -19.72 -5.05
CA TYR A 152 -12.24 -19.53 -6.00
C TYR A 152 -12.08 -20.70 -6.97
N LEU A 153 -12.74 -21.83 -6.69
CA LEU A 153 -12.54 -23.08 -7.41
C LEU A 153 -13.67 -23.44 -8.37
N VAL A 154 -14.76 -22.66 -8.41
CA VAL A 154 -16.02 -23.02 -9.06
C VAL A 154 -15.86 -23.43 -10.54
N LYS A 155 -14.88 -22.87 -11.25
CA LYS A 155 -14.60 -23.16 -12.67
C LYS A 155 -13.40 -24.09 -12.87
N SER A 156 -12.87 -24.69 -11.81
CA SER A 156 -11.74 -25.61 -11.93
C SER A 156 -12.13 -26.84 -12.75
N ASP A 157 -11.22 -27.27 -13.61
CA ASP A 157 -11.33 -28.55 -14.29
C ASP A 157 -11.30 -29.70 -13.28
N ASP A 158 -12.13 -30.72 -13.48
CA ASP A 158 -12.21 -31.90 -12.60
C ASP A 158 -12.49 -31.59 -11.10
N LEU A 159 -13.11 -30.44 -10.80
CA LEU A 159 -13.38 -29.99 -9.43
C LEU A 159 -14.02 -31.07 -8.54
N LYS A 160 -15.04 -31.79 -9.06
CA LYS A 160 -15.74 -32.82 -8.29
C LYS A 160 -14.83 -33.96 -7.81
N ILE A 161 -13.72 -34.20 -8.52
CA ILE A 161 -12.76 -35.26 -8.23
C ILE A 161 -11.67 -34.75 -7.29
N HIS A 162 -11.26 -33.48 -7.44
CA HIS A 162 -10.06 -32.93 -6.80
C HIS A 162 -10.30 -31.75 -5.86
N GLN A 163 -11.55 -31.45 -5.49
CA GLN A 163 -11.93 -30.28 -4.70
C GLN A 163 -11.06 -30.07 -3.45
N GLU A 164 -10.87 -31.11 -2.64
CA GLU A 164 -10.07 -30.99 -1.41
C GLU A 164 -8.61 -30.64 -1.70
N LYS A 165 -8.01 -31.27 -2.71
CA LYS A 165 -6.61 -31.02 -3.10
C LYS A 165 -6.43 -29.61 -3.66
N PHE A 166 -7.37 -29.17 -4.48
CA PHE A 166 -7.41 -27.80 -4.98
C PHE A 166 -7.55 -26.80 -3.85
N ARG A 167 -8.51 -26.99 -2.94
CA ARG A 167 -8.72 -26.09 -1.79
C ARG A 167 -7.48 -25.96 -0.93
N ASN A 168 -6.85 -27.09 -0.59
CA ASN A 168 -5.66 -27.10 0.24
C ASN A 168 -4.48 -26.42 -0.46
N SER A 169 -4.37 -26.57 -1.79
CA SER A 169 -3.33 -25.92 -2.58
C SER A 169 -3.55 -24.41 -2.69
N VAL A 170 -4.80 -23.95 -2.89
CA VAL A 170 -5.16 -22.52 -2.86
C VAL A 170 -4.83 -21.92 -1.50
N ALA A 171 -5.27 -22.57 -0.41
CA ALA A 171 -5.00 -22.12 0.95
C ALA A 171 -3.49 -21.96 1.19
N LYS A 172 -2.71 -22.95 0.77
CA LYS A 172 -1.25 -22.92 0.88
C LYS A 172 -0.66 -21.74 0.11
N LEU A 173 -0.98 -21.61 -1.17
CA LEU A 173 -0.43 -20.56 -2.05
C LEU A 173 -0.76 -19.14 -1.55
N ILE A 174 -1.97 -18.92 -1.05
CA ILE A 174 -2.38 -17.65 -0.45
C ILE A 174 -1.62 -17.40 0.85
N SER A 175 -1.54 -18.40 1.74
CA SER A 175 -0.85 -18.25 3.02
C SER A 175 0.66 -18.02 2.91
N GLU A 176 1.28 -18.52 1.82
CA GLU A 176 2.70 -18.35 1.51
C GLU A 176 2.97 -17.02 0.78
N GLY A 177 1.92 -16.31 0.34
CA GLY A 177 2.03 -15.07 -0.43
C GLY A 177 2.45 -15.28 -1.89
N GLU A 178 2.43 -16.52 -2.37
CA GLU A 178 2.76 -16.87 -3.77
C GLU A 178 1.63 -16.51 -4.73
N CYS A 179 0.39 -16.47 -4.24
CA CYS A 179 -0.79 -16.06 -5.00
C CYS A 179 -1.69 -15.16 -4.17
N ALA A 180 -2.33 -14.19 -4.80
CA ALA A 180 -3.43 -13.43 -4.23
C ALA A 180 -4.77 -14.15 -4.49
N PRO A 181 -5.82 -13.88 -3.69
CA PRO A 181 -7.13 -14.44 -3.98
C PRO A 181 -7.68 -14.05 -5.37
N SER A 182 -7.34 -12.85 -5.86
CA SER A 182 -7.69 -12.35 -7.20
C SER A 182 -7.17 -13.25 -8.33
N ASP A 183 -5.97 -13.84 -8.18
CA ASP A 183 -5.36 -14.74 -9.18
C ASP A 183 -6.26 -15.95 -9.47
N PHE A 184 -6.94 -16.47 -8.45
CA PHE A 184 -7.87 -17.59 -8.61
C PHE A 184 -9.23 -17.15 -9.16
N GLU A 185 -9.64 -15.90 -8.93
CA GLU A 185 -10.88 -15.35 -9.48
C GLU A 185 -10.80 -15.15 -10.99
N GLU A 186 -9.62 -14.78 -11.54
CA GLU A 186 -9.41 -14.56 -12.97
C GLU A 186 -9.76 -15.81 -13.80
N LEU A 187 -9.23 -16.97 -13.41
CA LEU A 187 -9.51 -18.24 -14.09
C LEU A 187 -10.70 -18.99 -13.48
N GLY A 188 -11.11 -18.64 -12.26
CA GLY A 188 -12.08 -19.40 -11.47
C GLY A 188 -11.55 -20.75 -10.97
N GLY A 189 -10.23 -20.85 -10.82
CA GLY A 189 -9.55 -22.01 -10.24
C GLY A 189 -8.60 -22.74 -11.20
N TRP A 190 -8.40 -24.03 -10.95
CA TRP A 190 -7.34 -24.83 -11.57
C TRP A 190 -7.70 -25.31 -12.98
N VAL A 191 -6.82 -25.09 -13.95
CA VAL A 191 -7.01 -25.48 -15.36
C VAL A 191 -6.15 -26.69 -15.71
N LYS A 192 -6.72 -27.71 -16.36
CA LYS A 192 -6.00 -28.95 -16.70
C LYS A 192 -4.89 -28.69 -17.73
N SER A 193 -3.69 -29.20 -17.44
CA SER A 193 -2.51 -28.99 -18.28
C SER A 193 -2.50 -29.95 -19.46
N VAL A 194 -2.50 -29.40 -20.68
CA VAL A 194 -2.29 -30.18 -21.92
C VAL A 194 -0.84 -30.64 -22.09
N LYS A 195 0.13 -29.97 -21.45
CA LYS A 195 1.56 -30.32 -21.53
C LYS A 195 1.86 -31.65 -20.85
N TYR A 196 1.16 -31.95 -19.76
CA TYR A 196 1.33 -33.15 -18.96
C TYR A 196 0.14 -34.10 -19.14
N SER A 197 -0.23 -34.39 -20.39
CA SER A 197 -1.46 -35.13 -20.74
C SER A 197 -1.61 -36.52 -20.10
N ASN A 198 -0.50 -37.13 -19.67
CA ASN A 198 -0.48 -38.46 -19.04
C ASN A 198 -0.47 -38.39 -17.50
N ARG A 199 -0.62 -37.19 -16.92
CA ARG A 199 -0.65 -36.93 -15.48
C ARG A 199 -1.83 -36.02 -15.18
N ASP A 200 -2.34 -36.08 -13.95
CA ASP A 200 -3.33 -35.12 -13.47
C ASP A 200 -2.61 -33.88 -12.95
N VAL A 201 -2.13 -33.08 -13.90
CA VAL A 201 -1.49 -31.79 -13.60
C VAL A 201 -2.41 -30.66 -14.03
N TYR A 202 -2.57 -29.70 -13.14
CA TYR A 202 -3.34 -28.49 -13.36
C TYR A 202 -2.44 -27.28 -13.21
N PHE A 203 -2.92 -26.11 -13.64
CA PHE A 203 -2.18 -24.86 -13.49
C PHE A 203 -3.09 -23.69 -13.16
N ILE A 204 -2.47 -22.66 -12.59
CA ILE A 204 -3.00 -21.32 -12.40
C ILE A 204 -1.91 -20.32 -12.83
N TYR A 205 -2.27 -19.05 -12.94
CA TYR A 205 -1.31 -17.95 -13.03
C TYR A 205 -1.44 -17.09 -11.78
N CYS A 206 -0.32 -16.73 -11.16
CA CYS A 206 -0.30 -15.84 -10.00
C CYS A 206 0.61 -14.64 -10.26
N GLY A 207 0.08 -13.42 -10.12
CA GLY A 207 0.78 -12.18 -10.49
C GLY A 207 0.64 -11.79 -11.97
N GLY A 208 -0.37 -12.31 -12.67
CA GLY A 208 -0.71 -12.00 -14.07
C GLY A 208 -0.47 -13.16 -15.05
N LEU A 209 -0.91 -13.02 -16.31
CA LEU A 209 -1.05 -14.13 -17.28
C LEU A 209 0.24 -14.53 -18.05
N SER A 210 1.42 -14.13 -17.59
CA SER A 210 2.68 -14.47 -18.26
C SER A 210 3.11 -15.91 -17.94
N LEU A 211 4.03 -16.47 -18.74
CA LEU A 211 4.51 -17.84 -18.49
C LEU A 211 5.35 -17.96 -17.21
N GLU A 212 6.01 -16.89 -16.76
CA GLU A 212 6.78 -16.92 -15.50
C GLU A 212 5.88 -17.03 -14.27
N ASN A 213 4.64 -16.54 -14.38
CA ASN A 213 3.63 -16.57 -13.32
C ASN A 213 2.88 -17.90 -13.25
N LYS A 214 3.22 -18.85 -14.11
CA LYS A 214 2.50 -20.11 -14.24
C LYS A 214 2.94 -21.12 -13.20
N ILE A 215 2.02 -21.48 -12.31
CA ILE A 215 2.23 -22.47 -11.26
C ILE A 215 1.48 -23.75 -11.62
N TYR A 216 2.13 -24.90 -11.49
CA TYR A 216 1.54 -26.20 -11.70
C TYR A 216 1.29 -26.94 -10.39
N LEU A 217 0.22 -27.74 -10.37
CA LEU A 217 -0.11 -28.67 -9.30
C LEU A 217 -0.28 -30.07 -9.89
N ASP A 218 0.54 -31.03 -9.46
CA ASP A 218 0.26 -32.45 -9.66
C ASP A 218 -0.63 -32.95 -8.51
N VAL A 219 -1.90 -33.22 -8.79
CA VAL A 219 -2.85 -33.61 -7.74
C VAL A 219 -2.59 -35.02 -7.20
N ASN A 220 -1.85 -35.87 -7.90
CA ASN A 220 -1.57 -37.22 -7.41
C ASN A 220 -0.47 -37.22 -6.33
N THR A 221 0.47 -36.29 -6.44
CA THR A 221 1.62 -36.14 -5.52
C THR A 221 1.50 -34.95 -4.56
N ASN A 222 0.59 -34.02 -4.82
CA ASN A 222 0.50 -32.69 -4.19
C ASN A 222 1.76 -31.83 -4.41
N GLU A 223 2.52 -32.11 -5.46
CA GLU A 223 3.68 -31.32 -5.84
C GLU A 223 3.22 -30.02 -6.52
N ILE A 224 3.66 -28.88 -5.97
CA ILE A 224 3.53 -27.57 -6.59
C ILE A 224 4.89 -27.20 -7.19
N PHE A 225 4.91 -26.82 -8.46
CA PHE A 225 6.15 -26.52 -9.17
C PHE A 225 5.95 -25.49 -10.28
N THR A 226 7.01 -24.75 -10.57
CA THR A 226 7.13 -23.89 -11.76
C THR A 226 7.96 -24.62 -12.83
N LYS A 227 7.93 -24.13 -14.07
CA LYS A 227 8.65 -24.76 -15.19
C LYS A 227 10.11 -24.33 -15.25
#